data_AF-A0A9D5QGB5-F1
#
_entry.id   AF-A0A9D5QGB5-F1
#
_cell.length_a   1.000
_cell.length_b   1.000
_cell.length_c   1.000
_cell.angle_alpha   90.00
_cell.angle_beta   90.00
_cell.angle_gamma   90.00
#
_symmetry.space_group_name_H-M   'P 1'
#
loop_
_entity.id
_entity.type
_entity.pdbx_description
1 polymer ?
#
loop_
_entity_poly.entity_id
_entity_poly.type
_entity_poly.pdbx_seq_one_letter_code
_entity_poly.pdbx_strand_id
1 'polypeptide(L)'
;MKYRQTYESIEDKARERQFAAVLSRVWGRKLRPLPKNYVLDYGISRAGRLTAFLEIKVRTFQSTKYASTIVNLDKWIAAREIAQTTGMSCILAVRFTDADFYYTELGTGDGVSFAFGGRHDRGDWQDMGVAVYIPMKFFKRL
;
A
#
# COMPACT_ATOMS: atom_id res chain seq x y z
N MET A 1 -14.43 14.10 -13.46
CA MET A 1 -13.59 12.89 -13.26
C MET A 1 -12.72 12.71 -14.50
N LYS A 2 -11.39 12.85 -14.39
CA LYS A 2 -10.48 12.57 -15.51
C LYS A 2 -10.30 11.05 -15.61
N TYR A 3 -10.57 10.49 -16.78
CA TYR A 3 -10.44 9.06 -17.08
C TYR A 3 -8.95 8.69 -17.10
N ARG A 4 -8.48 7.92 -16.10
CA ARG A 4 -7.13 7.35 -16.08
C ARG A 4 -7.19 5.95 -16.67
N GLN A 5 -6.38 5.68 -17.69
CA GLN A 5 -6.27 4.36 -18.29
C GLN A 5 -5.72 3.39 -17.23
N THR A 6 -6.42 2.27 -17.02
CA THR A 6 -5.98 1.25 -16.06
C THR A 6 -5.13 0.22 -16.79
N TYR A 7 -3.84 0.20 -16.49
CA TYR A 7 -2.88 -0.77 -17.04
C TYR A 7 -2.72 -2.02 -16.16
N GLU A 8 -3.53 -2.16 -15.10
CA GLU A 8 -3.54 -3.36 -14.26
C GLU A 8 -4.11 -4.54 -15.03
N SER A 9 -3.28 -5.58 -15.20
CA SER A 9 -3.75 -6.84 -15.76
C SER A 9 -4.68 -7.56 -14.79
N ILE A 10 -5.42 -8.53 -15.32
CA ILE A 10 -6.22 -9.44 -14.48
C ILE A 10 -5.30 -10.20 -13.51
N GLU A 11 -4.08 -10.56 -13.94
CA GLU A 11 -3.12 -11.23 -13.06
C GLU A 11 -2.60 -10.32 -11.93
N ASP A 12 -2.36 -9.04 -12.20
CA ASP A 12 -1.96 -8.06 -11.16
C ASP A 12 -3.01 -8.00 -10.05
N LYS A 13 -4.27 -7.83 -10.42
CA LYS A 13 -5.40 -7.81 -9.47
C LYS A 13 -5.57 -9.13 -8.74
N ALA A 14 -5.32 -10.26 -9.41
CA ALA A 14 -5.39 -11.58 -8.79
C ALA A 14 -4.31 -11.75 -7.72
N ARG A 15 -3.08 -11.30 -7.99
CA ARG A 15 -1.97 -11.32 -7.02
C ARG A 15 -2.27 -10.48 -5.78
N GLU A 16 -2.81 -9.27 -5.96
CA GLU A 16 -3.21 -8.40 -4.86
C GLU A 16 -4.31 -9.02 -4.01
N ARG A 17 -5.35 -9.59 -4.64
CA ARG A 17 -6.43 -10.30 -3.92
C ARG A 17 -5.91 -11.52 -3.16
N GLN A 18 -5.00 -12.29 -3.74
CA GLN A 18 -4.38 -13.42 -3.07
C GLN A 18 -3.57 -12.96 -1.85
N PHE A 19 -2.84 -11.84 -1.98
CA PHE A 19 -2.10 -11.29 -0.85
C PHE A 19 -3.03 -10.78 0.24
N ALA A 20 -4.11 -10.06 -0.10
CA ALA A 20 -5.14 -9.65 0.85
C ALA A 20 -5.74 -10.85 1.60
N ALA A 21 -6.01 -11.96 0.91
CA ALA A 21 -6.51 -13.19 1.55
C ALA A 21 -5.50 -13.78 2.56
N VAL A 22 -4.20 -13.75 2.24
CA VAL A 22 -3.15 -14.18 3.18
C VAL A 22 -3.10 -13.29 4.41
N LEU A 23 -3.11 -11.97 4.23
CA LEU A 23 -3.12 -10.99 5.34
C LEU A 23 -4.36 -11.18 6.23
N SER A 24 -5.53 -11.36 5.63
CA SER A 24 -6.78 -11.63 6.36
C SER A 24 -6.66 -12.86 7.26
N ARG A 25 -6.06 -13.94 6.75
CA ARG A 25 -5.87 -15.19 7.48
C ARG A 25 -4.85 -15.03 8.61
N VAL A 26 -3.67 -14.47 8.31
CA VAL A 26 -2.56 -14.32 9.27
C VAL A 26 -2.96 -13.40 10.43
N TRP A 27 -3.62 -12.28 10.15
CA TRP A 27 -4.03 -11.33 11.20
C TRP A 27 -5.32 -11.73 11.92
N GLY A 28 -6.05 -12.74 11.44
CA GLY A 28 -7.39 -13.07 11.94
C GLY A 28 -8.37 -11.89 11.83
N ARG A 29 -8.24 -11.09 10.77
CA ARG A 29 -9.06 -9.90 10.51
C ARG A 29 -9.74 -9.99 9.16
N LYS A 30 -10.88 -9.32 9.01
CA LYS A 30 -11.60 -9.24 7.74
C LYS A 30 -11.19 -8.00 6.97
N LEU A 31 -10.58 -8.19 5.81
CA LEU A 31 -10.26 -7.11 4.85
C LEU A 31 -11.45 -6.91 3.92
N ARG A 32 -11.87 -5.66 3.75
CA ARG A 32 -12.97 -5.26 2.87
C ARG A 32 -12.44 -4.29 1.82
N PRO A 33 -12.55 -4.57 0.51
CA PRO A 33 -12.10 -3.64 -0.51
C PRO A 33 -12.88 -2.34 -0.42
N LEU A 34 -12.19 -1.21 -0.52
CA LEU A 34 -12.82 0.09 -0.52
C LEU A 34 -13.28 0.46 -1.94
N PRO A 35 -14.34 1.29 -2.08
CA PRO A 35 -14.74 1.79 -3.39
C PRO A 35 -13.62 2.63 -4.03
N LYS A 36 -13.59 2.70 -5.37
CA LYS A 36 -12.49 3.31 -6.14
C LYS A 36 -12.20 4.80 -5.83
N ASN A 37 -13.14 5.52 -5.23
CA ASN A 37 -12.93 6.91 -4.82
C ASN A 37 -12.13 7.02 -3.51
N TYR A 38 -11.96 5.93 -2.78
CA TYR A 38 -11.01 5.87 -1.68
C TYR A 38 -9.60 5.74 -2.23
N VAL A 39 -8.69 6.46 -1.59
CA VAL A 39 -7.28 6.46 -1.97
C VAL A 39 -6.61 5.17 -1.49
N LEU A 40 -6.99 4.56 -0.36
CA LEU A 40 -6.43 3.29 0.12
C LEU A 40 -7.26 2.07 -0.34
N ASP A 41 -6.64 0.90 -0.39
CA ASP A 41 -7.22 -0.28 -1.04
C ASP A 41 -8.27 -1.02 -0.19
N TYR A 42 -8.05 -1.16 1.13
CA TYR A 42 -8.90 -1.94 2.03
C TYR A 42 -9.19 -1.27 3.37
N GLY A 43 -10.37 -1.55 3.93
CA GLY A 43 -10.66 -1.39 5.35
C GLY A 43 -10.48 -2.71 6.09
N ILE A 44 -9.87 -2.68 7.27
CA ILE A 44 -9.68 -3.83 8.15
C ILE A 44 -10.73 -3.79 9.25
N SER A 45 -11.45 -4.89 9.44
CA SER A 45 -12.50 -5.01 10.47
C SER A 45 -12.29 -6.20 11.39
N ARG A 46 -12.68 -6.03 12.67
CA ARG A 46 -12.77 -7.08 13.70
C ARG A 46 -14.13 -6.99 14.37
N ALA A 47 -14.85 -8.12 14.49
CA ALA A 47 -16.17 -8.18 15.12
C ALA A 47 -17.13 -7.09 14.60
N GLY A 48 -17.16 -6.88 13.28
CA GLY A 48 -18.03 -5.91 12.62
C GLY A 48 -17.57 -4.44 12.67
N ARG A 49 -16.55 -4.09 13.47
CA ARG A 49 -16.04 -2.72 13.60
C ARG A 49 -14.83 -2.49 12.69
N LEU A 50 -14.78 -1.35 12.02
CA LEU A 50 -13.59 -0.89 11.30
C LEU A 50 -12.50 -0.52 12.32
N THR A 51 -11.28 -1.01 12.12
CA THR A 51 -10.17 -0.83 13.06
C THR A 51 -8.92 -0.24 12.44
N ALA A 52 -8.75 -0.35 11.12
CA ALA A 52 -7.58 0.17 10.39
C ALA A 52 -7.88 0.25 8.89
N PHE A 53 -7.00 0.92 8.16
CA PHE A 53 -6.97 0.96 6.70
C PHE A 53 -5.69 0.30 6.18
N LEU A 54 -5.71 -0.15 4.93
CA LEU A 54 -4.63 -0.92 4.33
C LEU A 54 -4.42 -0.54 2.86
N GLU A 55 -3.17 -0.24 2.53
CA GLU A 55 -2.62 -0.22 1.18
C GLU A 55 -1.85 -1.52 0.94
N ILE A 56 -2.01 -2.13 -0.24
CA ILE A 56 -1.27 -3.32 -0.65
C ILE A 56 -0.35 -3.00 -1.83
N LYS A 57 0.84 -3.59 -1.81
CA LYS A 57 1.73 -3.66 -2.98
C LYS A 57 2.22 -5.08 -3.18
N VAL A 58 2.21 -5.54 -4.43
CA VAL A 58 2.89 -6.77 -4.84
C VAL A 58 4.05 -6.39 -5.75
N ARG A 59 5.25 -6.85 -5.42
CA ARG A 59 6.49 -6.59 -6.14
C ARG A 59 6.94 -7.87 -6.84
N THR A 60 7.56 -7.69 -8.00
CA THR A 60 8.10 -8.78 -8.84
C THR A 60 9.59 -9.02 -8.59
N PHE A 61 10.11 -8.53 -7.47
CA PHE A 61 11.51 -8.64 -7.08
C PHE A 61 11.64 -8.95 -5.59
N GLN A 62 12.83 -9.35 -5.17
CA GLN A 62 13.13 -9.72 -3.78
C GLN A 62 13.20 -8.50 -2.85
N SER A 63 12.84 -8.70 -1.59
CA SER A 63 12.83 -7.67 -0.54
C SER A 63 14.17 -6.97 -0.32
N THR A 64 15.28 -7.64 -0.64
CA THR A 64 16.65 -7.15 -0.48
C THR A 64 17.15 -6.31 -1.66
N LYS A 65 16.40 -6.23 -2.77
CA LYS A 65 16.83 -5.51 -3.98
C LYS A 65 17.02 -4.01 -3.72
N TYR A 66 16.20 -3.43 -2.85
CA TYR A 66 16.25 -2.01 -2.51
C TYR A 66 16.17 -1.82 -1.00
N ALA A 67 16.92 -0.85 -0.47
CA ALA A 67 16.88 -0.51 0.95
C ALA A 67 15.56 0.15 1.40
N SER A 68 14.74 0.61 0.44
CA SER A 68 13.44 1.23 0.68
C SER A 68 12.40 0.70 -0.29
N THR A 69 11.14 0.66 0.16
CA THR A 69 9.98 0.51 -0.71
C THR A 69 9.30 1.86 -0.91
N ILE A 70 8.58 2.00 -2.02
CA ILE A 70 7.92 3.26 -2.37
C ILE A 70 6.40 3.14 -2.35
N VAL A 71 5.75 4.24 -2.00
CA VAL A 71 4.33 4.48 -2.19
C VAL A 71 4.14 5.87 -2.79
N ASN A 72 3.09 6.08 -3.59
CA ASN A 72 2.80 7.41 -4.12
C ASN A 72 2.42 8.38 -2.98
N LEU A 73 2.75 9.66 -3.15
CA LEU A 73 2.52 10.70 -2.13
C LEU A 73 1.04 10.87 -1.78
N ASP A 74 0.13 10.70 -2.74
CA ASP A 74 -1.32 10.78 -2.50
C ASP A 74 -1.80 9.72 -1.49
N LYS A 75 -1.29 8.48 -1.57
CA LYS A 75 -1.55 7.41 -0.59
C LYS A 75 -1.03 7.80 0.79
N TRP A 76 0.15 8.41 0.87
CA TRP A 76 0.75 8.86 2.13
C TRP A 76 -0.07 9.97 2.79
N ILE A 77 -0.46 10.99 2.01
CA ILE A 77 -1.29 12.11 2.49
C ILE A 77 -2.65 11.58 2.96
N ALA A 78 -3.32 10.76 2.15
CA ALA A 78 -4.62 10.19 2.52
C ALA A 78 -4.53 9.34 3.79
N ALA A 79 -3.48 8.54 3.95
CA ALA A 79 -3.26 7.77 5.17
C ALA A 79 -3.07 8.68 6.40
N ARG A 80 -2.33 9.79 6.25
CA ARG A 80 -2.17 10.79 7.32
C ARG A 80 -3.50 11.43 7.70
N GLU A 81 -4.28 11.88 6.72
CA GLU A 81 -5.58 12.52 6.95
C GLU A 81 -6.57 11.56 7.61
N ILE A 82 -6.61 10.30 7.15
CA ILE A 82 -7.44 9.25 7.75
C ILE A 82 -7.02 9.02 9.20
N ALA A 83 -5.72 8.88 9.48
CA ALA A 83 -5.23 8.65 10.83
C ALA A 83 -5.56 9.83 11.76
N GLN A 84 -5.37 11.07 11.30
CA GLN A 84 -5.69 12.27 12.07
C GLN A 84 -7.20 12.43 12.32
N THR A 85 -8.03 12.11 11.33
CA THR A 85 -9.49 12.30 11.42
C THR A 85 -10.16 11.21 12.24
N THR A 86 -9.71 9.96 12.10
CA THR A 86 -10.39 8.78 12.66
C THR A 86 -9.70 8.19 13.88
N GLY A 87 -8.44 8.55 14.12
CA GLY A 87 -7.58 7.89 15.11
C GLY A 87 -7.19 6.45 14.75
N MET A 88 -7.53 5.97 13.55
CA MET A 88 -7.25 4.60 13.11
C MET A 88 -5.90 4.49 12.42
N SER A 89 -5.21 3.35 12.60
CA SER A 89 -3.95 3.09 11.92
C SER A 89 -4.14 2.87 10.42
N CYS A 90 -3.18 3.34 9.62
CA CYS A 90 -3.08 3.03 8.20
C CYS A 90 -1.83 2.18 7.95
N ILE A 91 -2.02 1.04 7.31
CA ILE A 91 -0.99 0.02 7.13
C ILE A 91 -0.61 -0.04 5.65
N LEU A 92 0.68 -0.19 5.37
CA LEU A 92 1.18 -0.61 4.06
C LEU A 92 1.68 -2.05 4.17
N ALA A 93 1.08 -2.98 3.43
CA ALA A 93 1.57 -4.34 3.28
C ALA A 93 2.21 -4.53 1.91
N VAL A 94 3.39 -5.14 1.88
CA VAL A 94 4.17 -5.36 0.67
C VAL A 94 4.55 -6.83 0.56
N ARG A 95 4.19 -7.44 -0.56
CA ARG A 95 4.64 -8.78 -0.96
C ARG A 95 5.80 -8.66 -1.92
N PHE A 96 6.90 -9.32 -1.61
CA PHE A 96 8.03 -9.53 -2.51
C PHE A 96 8.03 -10.98 -2.99
N THR A 97 8.97 -11.34 -3.86
CA THR A 97 9.08 -12.72 -4.37
C THR A 97 9.58 -13.72 -3.34
N ASP A 98 10.20 -13.24 -2.26
CA ASP A 98 10.85 -14.01 -1.19
C ASP A 98 10.13 -13.92 0.16
N ALA A 99 9.41 -12.83 0.44
CA ALA A 99 8.75 -12.61 1.72
C ALA A 99 7.66 -11.53 1.69
N ASP A 100 6.78 -11.58 2.69
CA ASP A 100 5.73 -10.59 2.95
C ASP A 100 6.13 -9.71 4.14
N PHE A 101 5.85 -8.41 4.04
CA PHE A 101 6.18 -7.41 5.04
C PHE A 101 5.02 -6.43 5.26
N TYR A 102 5.00 -5.75 6.40
CA TYR A 102 4.04 -4.70 6.69
C TYR A 102 4.66 -3.55 7.51
N TYR A 103 4.10 -2.35 7.33
CA TYR A 103 4.46 -1.13 8.03
C TYR A 103 3.19 -0.43 8.53
N THR A 104 3.12 -0.12 9.82
CA THR A 104 1.88 0.31 10.51
C THR A 104 1.67 1.81 10.61
N GLU A 105 2.67 2.61 10.22
CA GLU A 105 2.69 4.07 10.39
C GLU A 105 2.68 4.78 9.03
N LEU A 106 1.86 4.29 8.09
CA LEU A 106 1.69 4.93 6.80
C LEU A 106 1.11 6.34 7.01
N GLY A 107 1.82 7.37 6.56
CA GLY A 107 1.39 8.77 6.70
C GLY A 107 2.01 9.53 7.87
N THR A 108 2.68 8.86 8.82
CA THR A 108 3.11 9.50 10.09
C THR A 108 4.55 9.22 10.52
N GLY A 109 5.33 8.43 9.77
CA GLY A 109 6.68 8.04 10.19
C GLY A 109 7.79 9.05 9.86
N ASP A 110 8.71 9.23 10.79
CA ASP A 110 9.97 9.96 10.58
C ASP A 110 10.98 9.12 9.78
N GLY A 111 11.93 9.78 9.12
CA GLY A 111 13.00 9.10 8.38
C GLY A 111 12.60 8.53 7.02
N VAL A 112 11.44 8.93 6.49
CA VAL A 112 11.08 8.75 5.07
C VAL A 112 11.63 9.91 4.24
N SER A 113 11.85 9.67 2.95
CA SER A 113 12.24 10.73 2.00
C SER A 113 11.27 10.82 0.84
N PHE A 114 11.29 11.97 0.16
CA PHE A 114 10.41 12.28 -0.97
C PHE A 114 11.26 12.55 -2.19
N ALA A 115 10.94 11.89 -3.30
CA ALA A 115 11.56 12.19 -4.58
C ALA A 115 10.59 11.94 -5.72
N PHE A 116 10.86 12.55 -6.87
CA PHE A 116 10.19 12.14 -8.09
C PHE A 116 10.54 10.69 -8.40
N GLY A 117 9.52 9.90 -8.71
CA GLY A 117 9.63 8.49 -9.02
C GLY A 117 8.36 8.01 -9.71
N GLY A 118 8.29 6.73 -10.01
CA GLY A 118 7.15 6.17 -10.72
C GLY A 118 7.57 5.10 -11.70
N ARG A 119 6.67 4.80 -12.63
CA ARG A 119 6.93 3.81 -13.68
C ARG A 119 7.41 4.49 -14.94
N HIS A 120 8.62 4.13 -15.36
CA HIS A 120 9.20 4.58 -16.61
C HIS A 120 8.85 3.66 -17.81
N ASP A 121 8.37 2.45 -17.54
CA ASP A 121 8.19 1.38 -18.53
C ASP A 121 6.87 1.45 -19.30
N ARG A 122 5.94 2.33 -18.90
CA ARG A 122 4.59 2.41 -19.48
C ARG A 122 4.37 3.60 -20.42
N GLY A 123 5.34 4.53 -20.51
CA GLY A 123 5.22 5.71 -21.35
C GLY A 123 4.12 6.70 -20.96
N ASP A 124 3.43 6.50 -19.83
CA ASP A 124 2.41 7.41 -19.31
C ASP A 124 3.05 8.38 -18.31
N TRP A 125 3.04 9.67 -18.63
CA TRP A 125 3.58 10.71 -17.75
C TRP A 125 2.84 10.77 -16.40
N GLN A 126 1.59 10.29 -16.32
CA GLN A 126 0.81 10.23 -15.08
C GLN A 126 1.26 9.08 -14.17
N ASP A 127 2.02 8.12 -14.68
CA ASP A 127 2.69 7.08 -13.88
C ASP A 127 4.00 7.58 -13.26
N MET A 128 4.40 8.82 -13.56
CA MET A 128 5.41 9.60 -12.86
C MET A 128 4.75 10.52 -11.83
N GLY A 129 5.35 10.64 -10.65
CA GLY A 129 4.85 11.49 -9.58
C GLY A 129 5.84 11.64 -8.44
N VAL A 130 5.37 12.14 -7.30
CA VAL A 130 6.17 12.15 -6.07
C VAL A 130 5.93 10.84 -5.33
N ALA A 131 7.01 10.13 -5.04
CA ALA A 131 7.01 8.90 -4.26
C ALA A 131 7.61 9.15 -2.88
N VAL A 132 7.05 8.49 -1.88
CA VAL A 132 7.59 8.42 -0.53
C VAL A 132 8.41 7.14 -0.42
N TYR A 133 9.68 7.28 -0.08
CA TYR A 133 10.61 6.18 0.12
C TYR A 133 10.62 5.83 1.59
N ILE A 134 10.13 4.62 1.89
CA ILE A 134 10.02 4.09 3.25
C ILE A 134 11.11 3.03 3.44
N PRO A 135 12.12 3.27 4.30
CA PRO A 135 13.17 2.31 4.57
C PRO A 135 12.64 0.94 5.00
N MET A 136 13.19 -0.14 4.43
CA MET A 136 12.80 -1.52 4.73
C MET A 136 13.01 -1.89 6.20
N LYS A 137 13.95 -1.21 6.90
CA LYS A 137 14.16 -1.37 8.35
C LYS A 137 12.92 -1.03 9.21
N PHE A 138 11.98 -0.26 8.69
CA PHE A 138 10.73 0.07 9.39
C PHE A 138 9.66 -1.01 9.21
N PHE A 139 9.84 -1.92 8.24
CA PHE A 139 8.89 -2.98 7.98
C PHE A 139 9.14 -4.16 8.91
N LYS A 140 8.03 -4.75 9.38
CA LYS A 140 8.02 -6.02 10.07
C LYS A 140 7.72 -7.12 9.06
N ARG A 141 8.43 -8.23 9.17
CA ARG A 141 8.10 -9.44 8.40
C ARG A 141 6.77 -9.99 8.89
N LEU A 142 5.91 -10.40 7.95
CA LEU A 142 4.60 -11.00 8.23
C LEU A 142 4.73 -12.38 8.87
#